data_AF-A0A351IXH5-F1
#
_entry.id   AF-A0A351IXH5-F1
#
_cell.length_a   1.000
_cell.length_b   1.000
_cell.length_c   1.000
_cell.angle_alpha   90.00
_cell.angle_beta   90.00
_cell.angle_gamma   90.00
#
_symmetry.space_group_name_H-M   'P 1'
#
loop_
_entity.id
_entity.type
_entity.pdbx_description
1 polymer ?
#
loop_
_entity_poly.entity_id
_entity_poly.type
_entity_poly.pdbx_seq_one_letter_code
_entity_poly.pdbx_strand_id
1 'polypeptide(L)'
;IFPGMQGGPLMHIIAAKAICFGEALTDSFKAYQKQIVRNAAALANGLVKAGFDLVSGGTDNHLMLVDLQNMGLTGKEMEKRLDEVRITVNKNAVPNDPTSPFVTSGIRIGTPAVTSRGFDVADMEIIADCIRKTATSFEATADEVRFAVAALCKKHPLYS
;
A
#
# COMPACT_ATOMS: atom_id res chain seq x y z
N ILE A 1 7.75 -7.21 -31.49
CA ILE A 1 7.63 -5.76 -31.14
C ILE A 1 7.94 -4.90 -32.36
N PHE A 2 9.17 -4.88 -32.87
CA PHE A 2 9.51 -4.30 -34.17
C PHE A 2 9.58 -5.42 -35.22
N PRO A 3 9.09 -5.23 -36.46
CA PRO A 3 8.45 -4.03 -37.02
C PRO A 3 6.93 -3.92 -36.80
N GLY A 4 6.29 -4.90 -36.13
CA GLY A 4 4.82 -5.01 -36.13
C GLY A 4 4.04 -3.99 -35.27
N MET A 5 4.59 -3.51 -34.15
CA MET A 5 3.88 -2.66 -33.18
C MET A 5 4.63 -1.41 -32.74
N GLN A 6 5.96 -1.45 -32.75
CA GLN A 6 6.81 -0.32 -32.36
C GLN A 6 7.83 -0.05 -33.46
N GLY A 7 8.33 1.20 -33.49
CA GLY A 7 9.40 1.69 -34.36
C GLY A 7 10.73 1.83 -33.63
N GLY A 8 11.28 3.04 -33.58
CA GLY A 8 12.55 3.34 -32.91
C GLY A 8 12.50 3.15 -31.39
N PRO A 9 13.56 2.58 -30.77
CA PRO A 9 13.59 2.35 -29.33
C PRO A 9 13.82 3.64 -28.52
N LEU A 10 13.27 3.68 -27.31
CA LEU A 10 13.56 4.73 -26.33
C LEU A 10 14.87 4.42 -25.58
N MET A 11 15.99 4.76 -26.20
CA MET A 11 17.32 4.38 -25.68
C MET A 11 17.60 4.92 -24.25
N HIS A 12 17.08 6.09 -23.90
CA HIS A 12 17.19 6.63 -22.54
C HIS A 12 16.45 5.78 -21.48
N ILE A 13 15.31 5.19 -21.83
CA ILE A 13 14.59 4.25 -20.94
C ILE A 13 15.32 2.92 -20.85
N ILE A 14 15.91 2.44 -21.95
CA ILE A 14 16.71 1.22 -21.95
C ILE A 14 17.92 1.39 -21.03
N ALA A 15 18.62 2.53 -21.12
CA ALA A 15 19.73 2.85 -20.23
C ALA A 15 19.28 2.92 -18.75
N ALA A 16 18.17 3.59 -18.44
CA ALA A 16 17.63 3.63 -17.08
C ALA A 16 17.29 2.23 -16.53
N LYS A 17 16.69 1.36 -17.35
CA LYS A 17 16.41 -0.04 -16.96
C LYS A 17 17.68 -0.84 -16.68
N ALA A 18 18.75 -0.60 -17.44
CA ALA A 18 20.04 -1.25 -17.19
C ALA A 18 20.60 -0.88 -15.80
N ILE A 19 20.46 0.38 -15.39
CA ILE A 19 20.82 0.81 -14.02
C ILE A 19 19.96 0.08 -12.99
N CYS A 20 18.63 0.06 -13.16
CA CYS A 20 17.73 -0.66 -12.24
C CYS A 20 18.06 -2.16 -12.15
N PHE A 21 18.45 -2.81 -13.25
CA PHE A 21 18.87 -4.21 -13.22
C PHE A 21 20.21 -4.39 -12.50
N GLY A 22 21.15 -3.46 -12.65
CA GLY A 22 22.38 -3.43 -11.87
C GLY A 22 22.10 -3.35 -10.36
N GLU A 23 21.22 -2.45 -9.95
CA GLU A 23 20.76 -2.35 -8.54
C GLU A 23 20.07 -3.64 -8.07
N ALA A 24 19.21 -4.23 -8.90
CA ALA A 24 18.47 -5.44 -8.56
C ALA A 24 19.36 -6.67 -8.30
N LEU A 25 20.59 -6.67 -8.81
CA LEU A 25 21.57 -7.74 -8.60
C LEU A 25 22.34 -7.61 -7.28
N THR A 26 22.18 -6.51 -6.55
CA THR A 26 22.90 -6.26 -5.29
C THR A 26 22.29 -6.99 -4.09
N ASP A 27 23.12 -7.29 -3.09
CA ASP A 27 22.65 -7.87 -1.83
C ASP A 27 21.74 -6.93 -1.05
N SER A 28 21.94 -5.61 -1.16
CA SER A 28 21.06 -4.62 -0.53
C SER A 28 19.65 -4.66 -1.13
N PHE A 29 19.51 -4.84 -2.45
CA PHE A 29 18.21 -5.02 -3.08
C PHE A 29 17.53 -6.32 -2.61
N LYS A 30 18.28 -7.40 -2.44
CA LYS A 30 17.76 -8.66 -1.86
C LYS A 30 17.28 -8.47 -0.42
N ALA A 31 18.00 -7.70 0.40
CA ALA A 31 17.57 -7.36 1.75
C ALA A 31 16.30 -6.49 1.75
N TYR A 32 16.24 -5.50 0.86
CA TYR A 32 15.05 -4.67 0.63
C TYR A 32 13.81 -5.50 0.27
N GLN A 33 13.92 -6.43 -0.69
CA GLN A 33 12.80 -7.31 -1.08
C GLN A 33 12.30 -8.17 0.08
N LYS A 34 13.20 -8.68 0.92
CA LYS A 34 12.81 -9.40 2.15
C LYS A 34 12.07 -8.49 3.14
N GLN A 35 12.49 -7.24 3.26
CA GLN A 35 11.83 -6.28 4.14
C GLN A 35 10.42 -5.94 3.64
N ILE A 36 10.20 -5.83 2.32
CA ILE A 36 8.87 -5.61 1.73
C ILE A 36 7.90 -6.70 2.19
N VAL A 37 8.29 -7.97 2.09
CA VAL A 37 7.44 -9.12 2.47
C VAL A 37 7.20 -9.14 3.98
N ARG A 38 8.22 -8.84 4.81
CA ARG A 38 8.04 -8.74 6.27
C ARG A 38 7.07 -7.63 6.65
N ASN A 39 7.22 -6.46 6.03
CA ASN A 39 6.33 -5.33 6.24
C ASN A 39 4.90 -5.67 5.78
N ALA A 40 4.73 -6.35 4.65
CA ALA A 40 3.42 -6.75 4.15
C ALA A 40 2.75 -7.74 5.11
N ALA A 41 3.46 -8.74 5.61
CA ALA A 41 2.95 -9.66 6.62
C ALA A 41 2.57 -8.95 7.93
N ALA A 42 3.39 -8.01 8.39
CA ALA A 42 3.09 -7.20 9.58
C ALA A 42 1.83 -6.35 9.42
N LEU A 43 1.70 -5.65 8.27
CA LEU A 43 0.54 -4.84 7.96
C LEU A 43 -0.73 -5.69 7.84
N ALA A 44 -0.67 -6.83 7.14
CA ALA A 44 -1.80 -7.77 7.05
C ALA A 44 -2.25 -8.22 8.43
N ASN A 45 -1.32 -8.65 9.29
CA ASN A 45 -1.63 -9.07 10.66
C ASN A 45 -2.24 -7.94 11.49
N GLY A 46 -1.73 -6.72 11.35
CA GLY A 46 -2.27 -5.53 12.00
C GLY A 46 -3.71 -5.23 11.57
N LEU A 47 -4.01 -5.33 10.27
CA LEU A 47 -5.35 -5.11 9.71
C LEU A 47 -6.33 -6.19 10.17
N VAL A 48 -5.93 -7.47 10.17
CA VAL A 48 -6.77 -8.57 10.68
C VAL A 48 -7.07 -8.37 12.18
N LYS A 49 -6.06 -8.03 12.99
CA LYS A 49 -6.26 -7.70 14.42
C LYS A 49 -7.18 -6.49 14.63
N ALA A 50 -7.18 -5.55 13.69
CA ALA A 50 -8.05 -4.39 13.67
C ALA A 50 -9.50 -4.70 13.22
N GLY A 51 -9.78 -5.97 12.86
CA GLY A 51 -11.11 -6.44 12.48
C GLY A 51 -11.43 -6.37 10.99
N PHE A 52 -10.45 -6.04 10.13
CA PHE A 52 -10.66 -6.07 8.68
C PHE A 52 -10.58 -7.48 8.13
N ASP A 53 -11.39 -7.76 7.12
CA ASP A 53 -11.27 -8.98 6.32
C ASP A 53 -10.26 -8.78 5.19
N LEU A 54 -9.34 -9.74 5.02
CA LEU A 54 -8.43 -9.75 3.88
C LEU A 54 -8.88 -10.83 2.90
N VAL A 55 -8.90 -10.51 1.61
CA VAL A 55 -9.09 -11.52 0.57
C VAL A 55 -7.93 -12.52 0.68
N SER A 56 -8.26 -13.80 0.85
CA SER A 56 -7.35 -14.93 1.21
C SER A 56 -6.85 -15.02 2.66
N GLY A 57 -7.26 -14.10 3.54
CA GLY A 57 -6.92 -14.13 4.97
C GLY A 57 -5.54 -13.60 5.34
N GLY A 58 -4.74 -13.15 4.37
CA GLY A 58 -3.37 -12.67 4.60
C GLY A 58 -2.67 -12.22 3.33
N THR A 59 -1.34 -12.37 3.30
CA THR A 59 -0.52 -12.14 2.12
C THR A 59 0.77 -12.96 2.16
N ASP A 60 1.21 -13.43 1.00
CA ASP A 60 2.52 -14.05 0.77
C ASP A 60 3.44 -13.17 -0.10
N ASN A 61 3.02 -11.93 -0.40
CA ASN A 61 3.75 -11.03 -1.29
C ASN A 61 3.77 -9.59 -0.75
N HIS A 62 3.81 -8.60 -1.63
CA HIS A 62 4.01 -7.19 -1.31
C HIS A 62 2.70 -6.40 -1.11
N LEU A 63 1.54 -7.03 -1.30
CA LEU A 63 0.23 -6.38 -1.23
C LEU A 63 -0.79 -7.22 -0.49
N MET A 64 -1.85 -6.57 -0.01
CA MET A 64 -3.08 -7.23 0.45
C MET A 64 -4.30 -6.50 -0.13
N LEU A 65 -5.39 -7.25 -0.26
CA LEU A 65 -6.69 -6.74 -0.67
C LEU A 65 -7.62 -6.81 0.53
N VAL A 66 -8.05 -5.65 1.01
CA VAL A 66 -8.93 -5.51 2.17
C VAL A 66 -10.38 -5.47 1.68
N ASP A 67 -11.22 -6.35 2.22
CA ASP A 67 -12.67 -6.29 2.06
C ASP A 67 -13.26 -5.39 3.16
N LEU A 68 -14.06 -4.42 2.75
CA LEU A 68 -14.61 -3.38 3.63
C LEU A 68 -16.10 -3.62 3.93
N GLN A 69 -16.71 -4.68 3.40
CA GLN A 69 -18.12 -4.98 3.61
C GLN A 69 -18.45 -5.18 5.09
N ASN A 70 -17.56 -5.82 5.85
CA ASN A 70 -17.73 -6.00 7.29
C ASN A 70 -17.63 -4.68 8.10
N MET A 71 -17.04 -3.65 7.51
CA MET A 71 -16.99 -2.29 8.05
C MET A 71 -18.15 -1.41 7.56
N GLY A 72 -18.99 -1.91 6.65
CA GLY A 72 -20.08 -1.12 6.05
C GLY A 72 -19.59 0.03 5.17
N LEU A 73 -18.36 -0.06 4.64
CA LEU A 73 -17.74 0.98 3.81
C LEU A 73 -17.56 0.51 2.37
N THR A 74 -17.66 1.45 1.44
CA THR A 74 -17.24 1.21 0.05
C THR A 74 -15.75 1.51 -0.14
N GLY A 75 -15.14 0.91 -1.16
CA GLY A 75 -13.76 1.22 -1.53
C GLY A 75 -13.57 2.70 -1.89
N LYS A 76 -14.52 3.29 -2.61
CA LYS A 76 -14.52 4.72 -2.96
C LYS A 76 -14.57 5.63 -1.73
N GLU A 77 -15.38 5.27 -0.75
CA GLU A 77 -15.47 6.04 0.50
C GLU A 77 -14.19 5.91 1.31
N MET A 78 -13.68 4.69 1.50
CA MET A 78 -12.47 4.45 2.28
C MET A 78 -11.23 5.08 1.65
N GLU A 79 -11.08 4.98 0.33
CA GLU A 79 -10.02 5.65 -0.44
C GLU A 79 -10.03 7.16 -0.18
N LYS A 80 -11.21 7.80 -0.22
CA LYS A 80 -11.35 9.24 0.03
C LYS A 80 -10.98 9.60 1.48
N ARG A 81 -11.50 8.87 2.47
CA ARG A 81 -11.21 9.12 3.89
C ARG A 81 -9.72 9.00 4.20
N LEU A 82 -9.07 7.97 3.64
CA LEU A 82 -7.62 7.77 3.81
C LEU A 82 -6.81 8.90 3.15
N ASP A 83 -7.23 9.38 1.97
CA ASP A 83 -6.56 10.51 1.30
C ASP A 83 -6.63 11.80 2.14
N GLU A 84 -7.75 12.07 2.79
CA GLU A 84 -7.94 13.23 3.70
C GLU A 84 -7.03 13.18 4.95
N VAL A 85 -6.51 12.00 5.29
CA VAL A 85 -5.49 11.81 6.35
C VAL A 85 -4.11 11.49 5.81
N ARG A 86 -3.88 11.70 4.51
CA ARG A 86 -2.59 11.55 3.80
C ARG A 86 -2.09 10.10 3.70
N ILE A 87 -3.01 9.14 3.66
CA ILE A 87 -2.72 7.73 3.36
C ILE A 87 -3.27 7.43 1.96
N THR A 88 -2.38 7.25 0.99
CA THR A 88 -2.80 6.97 -0.38
C THR A 88 -2.96 5.46 -0.60
N VAL A 89 -4.19 5.05 -0.94
CA VAL A 89 -4.53 3.68 -1.37
C VAL A 89 -5.28 3.72 -2.69
N ASN A 90 -5.65 2.55 -3.22
CA ASN A 90 -6.53 2.45 -4.37
C ASN A 90 -7.75 1.60 -4.03
N LYS A 91 -8.95 2.11 -4.34
CA LYS A 91 -10.18 1.31 -4.30
C LYS A 91 -10.07 0.14 -5.30
N ASN A 92 -10.51 -1.04 -4.90
CA ASN A 92 -10.31 -2.26 -5.67
C ASN A 92 -11.50 -3.21 -5.46
N ALA A 93 -11.93 -3.85 -6.54
CA ALA A 93 -13.00 -4.84 -6.46
C ALA A 93 -12.55 -6.06 -5.64
N VAL A 94 -13.50 -6.70 -4.95
CA VAL A 94 -13.30 -7.96 -4.22
C VAL A 94 -14.02 -9.12 -4.94
N PRO A 95 -13.74 -10.40 -4.60
CA PRO A 95 -14.49 -11.52 -5.18
C PRO A 95 -15.99 -11.36 -4.95
N ASN A 96 -16.80 -11.51 -6.01
CA ASN A 96 -18.25 -11.31 -5.99
C ASN A 96 -18.67 -9.92 -5.46
N ASP A 97 -17.92 -8.87 -5.81
CA ASP A 97 -18.21 -7.50 -5.35
C ASP A 97 -19.68 -7.09 -5.63
N PRO A 98 -20.45 -6.71 -4.59
CA PRO A 98 -21.85 -6.31 -4.76
C PRO A 98 -22.00 -4.91 -5.38
N THR A 99 -20.92 -4.16 -5.49
CA THR A 99 -20.93 -2.78 -6.00
C THR A 99 -20.32 -2.67 -7.40
N SER A 100 -20.54 -1.53 -8.07
CA SER A 100 -19.99 -1.31 -9.41
C SER A 100 -18.47 -1.10 -9.39
N PRO A 101 -17.77 -1.32 -10.51
CA PRO A 101 -16.33 -1.06 -10.63
C PRO A 101 -15.89 0.38 -10.32
N PHE A 102 -16.82 1.35 -10.32
CA PHE A 102 -16.55 2.75 -9.95
C PHE A 102 -16.60 3.01 -8.45
N VAL A 103 -17.22 2.11 -7.68
CA VAL A 103 -17.42 2.22 -6.23
C VAL A 103 -16.54 1.20 -5.49
N THR A 104 -16.63 -0.07 -5.87
CA THR A 104 -15.95 -1.24 -5.27
C THR A 104 -16.21 -1.44 -3.76
N SER A 105 -15.95 -2.64 -3.26
CA SER A 105 -16.12 -2.98 -1.84
C SER A 105 -14.80 -3.20 -1.10
N GLY A 106 -13.66 -2.83 -1.69
CA GLY A 106 -12.35 -3.04 -1.07
C GLY A 106 -11.32 -1.99 -1.42
N ILE A 107 -10.15 -2.12 -0.79
CA ILE A 107 -8.95 -1.33 -1.07
C ILE A 107 -7.73 -2.24 -1.20
N ARG A 108 -6.81 -1.89 -2.10
CA ARG A 108 -5.53 -2.57 -2.26
C ARG A 108 -4.41 -1.76 -1.65
N ILE A 109 -3.63 -2.39 -0.79
CA ILE A 109 -2.52 -1.77 -0.05
C ILE A 109 -1.25 -2.56 -0.33
N GLY A 110 -0.12 -1.86 -0.50
CA GLY A 110 1.17 -2.50 -0.71
C GLY A 110 2.31 -1.76 -0.01
N THR A 111 3.35 -2.49 0.34
CA THR A 111 4.48 -2.00 1.15
C THR A 111 5.75 -1.55 0.40
N PRO A 112 5.97 -1.75 -0.92
CA PRO A 112 7.22 -1.34 -1.57
C PRO A 112 7.60 0.13 -1.36
N ALA A 113 6.68 1.07 -1.58
CA ALA A 113 6.97 2.49 -1.55
C ALA A 113 7.43 3.00 -0.17
N VAL A 114 6.75 2.57 0.90
CA VAL A 114 7.13 2.93 2.28
C VAL A 114 8.41 2.22 2.70
N THR A 115 8.61 0.97 2.27
CA THR A 115 9.82 0.21 2.57
C THR A 115 11.06 0.84 1.90
N SER A 116 10.93 1.37 0.68
CA SER A 116 12.02 2.12 0.02
C SER A 116 12.43 3.38 0.78
N ARG A 117 11.53 3.95 1.60
CA ARG A 117 11.83 5.08 2.50
C ARG A 117 12.41 4.65 3.84
N GLY A 118 12.58 3.34 4.06
CA GLY A 118 13.13 2.78 5.29
C GLY A 118 12.11 2.46 6.37
N PHE A 119 10.80 2.44 6.06
CA PHE A 119 9.79 1.99 7.02
C PHE A 119 10.00 0.51 7.36
N ASP A 120 9.75 0.17 8.62
CA ASP A 120 9.92 -1.18 9.16
C ASP A 120 8.60 -1.80 9.65
N VAL A 121 8.70 -2.97 10.28
CA VAL A 121 7.56 -3.74 10.80
C VAL A 121 6.80 -2.98 11.87
N ALA A 122 7.48 -2.22 12.73
CA ALA A 122 6.82 -1.44 13.79
C ALA A 122 6.02 -0.28 13.18
N ASP A 123 6.53 0.33 12.11
CA ASP A 123 5.79 1.37 11.39
C ASP A 123 4.50 0.82 10.75
N MET A 124 4.50 -0.45 10.29
CA MET A 124 3.31 -1.08 9.72
C MET A 124 2.18 -1.26 10.75
N GLU A 125 2.51 -1.48 12.02
CA GLU A 125 1.51 -1.57 13.09
C GLU A 125 0.82 -0.22 13.31
N ILE A 126 1.59 0.87 13.27
CA ILE A 126 1.05 2.23 13.37
C ILE A 126 0.16 2.53 12.16
N ILE A 127 0.59 2.16 10.95
CA ILE A 127 -0.22 2.32 9.73
C ILE A 127 -1.54 1.55 9.84
N ALA A 128 -1.52 0.32 10.36
CA ALA A 128 -2.74 -0.46 10.56
C ALA A 128 -3.72 0.22 11.53
N ASP A 129 -3.23 0.78 12.64
CA ASP A 129 -4.06 1.53 13.60
C ASP A 129 -4.64 2.81 12.98
N CYS A 130 -3.84 3.54 12.19
CA CYS A 130 -4.32 4.70 11.43
C CYS A 130 -5.48 4.31 10.49
N ILE A 131 -5.32 3.23 9.71
CA ILE A 131 -6.36 2.74 8.80
C ILE A 131 -7.63 2.36 9.56
N ARG A 132 -7.49 1.66 10.69
CA ARG A 132 -8.62 1.29 11.56
C ARG A 132 -9.38 2.52 12.04
N LYS A 133 -8.69 3.52 12.61
CA LYS A 133 -9.29 4.76 13.09
C LYS A 133 -10.04 5.51 11.99
N THR A 134 -9.45 5.57 10.80
CA THR A 134 -10.08 6.16 9.60
C THR A 134 -11.34 5.42 9.16
N ALA A 135 -11.38 4.09 9.30
CA ALA A 135 -12.58 3.32 8.99
C ALA A 135 -13.70 3.53 10.03
N THR A 136 -13.37 3.45 11.32
CA THR A 136 -14.39 3.32 12.39
C THR A 136 -14.80 4.62 13.04
N SER A 137 -13.97 5.68 12.99
CA SER A 137 -14.19 6.90 13.79
C SER A 137 -13.57 8.12 13.09
N PHE A 138 -13.80 8.24 11.79
CA PHE A 138 -13.13 9.20 10.92
C PHE A 138 -13.21 10.65 11.43
N GLU A 139 -14.40 11.14 11.70
CA GLU A 139 -14.67 12.53 12.11
C GLU A 139 -13.98 12.87 13.44
N ALA A 140 -13.85 11.89 14.35
CA ALA A 140 -13.25 12.08 15.65
C ALA A 140 -11.71 11.95 15.66
N THR A 141 -11.15 11.23 14.68
CA THR A 141 -9.73 10.81 14.71
C THR A 141 -8.90 11.36 13.56
N ALA A 142 -9.50 12.06 12.59
CA ALA A 142 -8.79 12.50 11.38
C ALA A 142 -7.54 13.36 11.68
N ASP A 143 -7.60 14.28 12.65
CA ASP A 143 -6.44 15.09 13.05
C ASP A 143 -5.35 14.28 13.74
N GLU A 144 -5.73 13.35 14.60
CA GLU A 144 -4.81 12.42 15.25
C GLU A 144 -4.07 11.58 14.21
N VAL A 145 -4.80 11.01 13.24
CA VAL A 145 -4.22 10.21 12.17
C VAL A 145 -3.31 11.06 11.28
N ARG A 146 -3.71 12.28 10.92
CA ARG A 146 -2.83 13.21 10.18
C ARG A 146 -1.52 13.48 10.90
N PHE A 147 -1.56 13.66 12.22
CA PHE A 147 -0.37 13.88 13.04
C PHE A 147 0.53 12.63 13.05
N ALA A 148 -0.05 11.44 13.25
CA ALA A 148 0.70 10.17 13.23
C ALA A 148 1.38 9.93 11.86
N VAL A 149 0.65 10.14 10.76
CA VAL A 149 1.18 9.99 9.39
C VAL A 149 2.31 11.00 9.13
N ALA A 150 2.17 12.25 9.58
CA ALA A 150 3.21 13.26 9.48
C ALA A 150 4.46 12.89 10.28
N ALA A 151 4.29 12.35 11.49
CA ALA A 151 5.40 11.87 12.33
C ALA A 151 6.16 10.72 11.66
N LEU A 152 5.45 9.73 11.10
CA LEU A 152 6.03 8.64 10.32
C LEU A 152 6.83 9.17 9.11
N CYS A 153 6.24 10.11 8.36
CA CYS A 153 6.92 10.67 7.19
C CYS A 153 8.15 11.50 7.56
N LYS A 154 8.14 12.17 8.73
CA LYS A 154 9.30 12.89 9.26
C LYS A 154 10.40 11.95 9.75
N LYS A 155 10.05 10.80 10.35
CA LYS A 155 10.98 9.74 10.74
C LYS A 155 11.71 9.16 9.50
N HIS A 156 11.03 9.11 8.36
CA HIS A 156 11.52 8.50 7.12
C HIS A 156 11.49 9.50 5.93
N PRO A 157 12.41 10.48 5.88
CA PRO A 157 12.44 11.49 4.82
C PRO A 157 12.68 10.86 3.44
N LEU A 158 12.15 11.50 2.39
CA LEU A 158 12.15 10.96 1.02
C LEU A 158 13.48 11.22 0.28
N TYR A 159 14.16 12.31 0.64
CA TYR A 159 15.50 12.67 0.17
C TYR A 159 16.37 12.94 1.41
N SER A 160 17.51 12.26 1.49
CA SER A 160 18.55 12.45 2.51
C SER A 160 19.89 12.68 1.83
#